data_AF-A0A3Q1FAB6-F1
#
_entry.id   AF-A0A3Q1FAB6-F1
#
_cell.length_a   1.000
_cell.length_b   1.000
_cell.length_c   1.000
_cell.angle_alpha   90.00
_cell.angle_beta   90.00
_cell.angle_gamma   90.00
#
_symmetry.space_group_name_H-M   'P 1'
#
loop_
_entity.id
_entity.type
_entity.pdbx_description
1 polymer ?
#
loop_
_entity_poly.entity_id
_entity_poly.type
_entity_poly.pdbx_seq_one_letter_code
_entity_poly.pdbx_strand_id
1 'polypeptide(L)'
;LDYLANAGCLRPMRSIRDRDLLVQDIVMFQVIHRVQGPFQKFCEGLKTLGVLDQIRQHTDSFRPLFCYEPNTLTADQVDDLFRREQQESQEEGPSKLQKILAFATGASVVPPIDDGFSTSMFPLANTCANCIKLPLHVSYQLF
;
A
#
# COMPACT_ATOMS: atom_id res chain seq x y z
N LEU A 1 10.68 -0.97 -34.16
CA LEU A 1 10.35 -2.42 -34.20
C LEU A 1 10.69 -3.12 -32.88
N ASP A 2 11.53 -2.50 -32.07
CA ASP A 2 12.37 -3.13 -31.05
C ASP A 2 11.56 -3.65 -29.85
N TYR A 3 10.41 -3.04 -29.56
CA TYR A 3 9.48 -3.56 -28.55
C TYR A 3 8.98 -4.98 -28.89
N LEU A 4 8.59 -5.23 -30.15
CA LEU A 4 8.17 -6.57 -30.58
C LEU A 4 9.34 -7.56 -30.61
N ALA A 5 10.57 -7.08 -30.85
CA ALA A 5 11.77 -7.91 -30.76
C ALA A 5 12.02 -8.35 -29.32
N ASN A 6 12.00 -7.39 -28.39
CA ASN A 6 12.20 -7.61 -26.96
C ASN A 6 11.09 -8.48 -26.35
N ALA A 7 9.87 -8.39 -26.89
CA ALA A 7 8.74 -9.24 -26.50
C ALA A 7 8.74 -10.65 -27.16
N GLY A 8 9.72 -10.98 -28.00
CA GLY A 8 9.75 -12.25 -28.75
C GLY A 8 8.65 -12.40 -29.81
N CYS A 9 7.97 -11.30 -30.14
CA CYS A 9 6.74 -11.24 -30.94
C CYS A 9 6.96 -10.94 -32.43
N LEU A 10 8.21 -10.81 -32.89
CA LEU A 10 8.51 -10.58 -34.32
C LEU A 10 8.23 -11.84 -35.16
N ARG A 11 7.03 -11.93 -35.72
CA ARG A 11 6.68 -12.90 -36.77
C ARG A 11 5.91 -12.26 -37.92
N PRO A 12 6.03 -12.76 -39.16
CA PRO A 12 5.18 -12.33 -40.28
C PRO A 12 3.73 -12.74 -40.02
N MET A 13 2.80 -11.78 -40.00
CA MET A 13 1.36 -12.06 -39.99
C MET A 13 0.89 -12.39 -41.41
N ARG A 14 0.32 -13.58 -41.59
CA ARG A 14 -0.21 -14.12 -42.84
C ARG A 14 -1.74 -14.05 -42.92
N SER A 15 -2.42 -13.95 -41.78
CA SER A 15 -3.87 -13.78 -41.71
C SER A 15 -4.30 -12.82 -40.60
N ILE A 16 -5.52 -12.28 -40.69
CA ILE A 16 -6.12 -11.43 -39.64
C ILE A 16 -6.21 -12.14 -38.28
N ARG A 17 -6.32 -13.47 -38.25
CA ARG A 17 -6.37 -14.26 -37.00
C ARG A 17 -5.02 -14.25 -36.25
N ASP A 18 -3.92 -14.03 -36.96
CA ASP A 18 -2.57 -13.99 -36.39
C ASP A 18 -2.37 -12.77 -35.49
N ARG A 19 -3.23 -11.73 -35.66
CA ARG A 19 -3.33 -10.56 -34.78
C ARG A 19 -3.71 -10.97 -33.36
N ASP A 20 -4.66 -11.89 -33.20
CA ASP A 20 -5.20 -12.22 -31.88
C ASP A 20 -4.15 -12.99 -31.07
N LEU A 21 -3.42 -13.88 -31.73
CA LEU A 21 -2.21 -14.51 -31.18
C LEU A 21 -1.12 -13.48 -30.86
N LEU A 22 -0.91 -12.46 -31.70
CA LEU A 22 0.09 -11.42 -31.43
C LEU A 22 -0.27 -10.58 -30.20
N VAL A 23 -1.55 -10.24 -30.03
CA VAL A 23 -2.06 -9.56 -28.83
C VAL A 23 -1.86 -10.44 -27.60
N GLN A 24 -2.18 -11.74 -27.69
CA GLN A 24 -1.94 -12.70 -26.60
C GLN A 24 -0.46 -12.76 -26.20
N ASP A 25 0.46 -12.88 -27.17
CA ASP A 25 1.91 -12.94 -26.91
C ASP A 25 2.43 -11.66 -26.25
N ILE A 26 1.98 -10.48 -26.72
CA ILE A 26 2.34 -9.18 -26.12
C ILE A 26 1.81 -9.05 -24.68
N VAL A 27 0.58 -9.49 -24.42
CA VAL A 27 -0.02 -9.46 -23.07
C VAL A 27 0.73 -10.42 -22.14
N MET A 28 1.04 -11.64 -22.59
CA MET A 28 1.84 -12.60 -21.82
C MET A 28 3.25 -12.05 -21.51
N PHE A 29 3.89 -11.38 -22.47
CA PHE A 29 5.18 -10.73 -22.23
C PHE A 29 5.07 -9.65 -21.15
N GLN A 30 4.14 -8.71 -21.32
CA GLN A 30 4.01 -7.55 -20.46
C GLN A 30 3.54 -7.89 -19.04
N VAL A 31 2.66 -8.88 -18.89
CA VAL A 31 2.01 -9.24 -17.61
C VAL A 31 2.72 -10.39 -16.88
N ILE A 32 3.32 -11.35 -17.60
CA ILE A 32 3.89 -12.57 -16.99
C ILE A 32 5.41 -12.62 -17.16
N HIS A 33 5.93 -12.66 -18.39
CA HIS A 33 7.36 -12.94 -18.60
C HIS A 33 8.28 -11.87 -18.00
N ARG A 34 7.89 -10.58 -18.06
CA ARG A 34 8.68 -9.49 -17.48
C ARG A 34 8.73 -9.49 -15.95
N VAL A 35 7.73 -10.05 -15.27
CA VAL A 35 7.67 -10.10 -13.79
C VAL A 35 8.13 -11.43 -13.20
N GLN A 36 8.32 -12.47 -14.03
CA GLN A 36 8.69 -13.81 -13.59
C GLN A 36 9.97 -13.85 -12.73
N GLY A 37 11.03 -13.16 -13.15
CA GLY A 37 12.29 -13.08 -12.39
C GLY A 37 12.15 -12.37 -11.03
N PRO A 38 11.60 -11.14 -10.99
CA PRO A 38 11.25 -10.46 -9.73
C PRO A 38 10.34 -11.29 -8.81
N PHE A 39 9.31 -11.92 -9.36
CA PHE A 39 8.37 -12.77 -8.61
C PHE A 39 9.05 -13.99 -7.99
N GLN A 40 9.92 -14.67 -8.74
CA GLN A 40 10.69 -15.80 -8.21
C GLN A 40 11.57 -15.37 -7.02
N LYS A 41 12.32 -14.25 -7.15
CA LYS A 41 13.14 -13.72 -6.06
C LYS A 41 12.31 -13.30 -4.85
N PHE A 42 11.12 -12.75 -5.06
CA PHE A 42 10.18 -12.42 -3.99
C PHE A 42 9.72 -13.68 -3.24
N CYS A 43 9.36 -14.76 -3.96
CA CYS A 43 9.07 -16.05 -3.34
C CYS A 43 10.26 -16.64 -2.58
N GLU A 44 11.48 -16.55 -3.11
CA GLU A 44 12.71 -16.99 -2.43
C GLU A 44 12.97 -16.19 -1.13
N GLY A 45 12.73 -14.87 -1.16
CA GLY A 45 12.77 -14.01 0.04
C GLY A 45 11.76 -14.43 1.10
N LEU A 46 10.49 -14.61 0.72
CA LEU A 46 9.43 -15.09 1.63
C LEU A 46 9.73 -16.49 2.18
N LYS A 47 10.38 -17.36 1.39
CA LYS A 47 10.78 -18.71 1.81
C LYS A 47 11.90 -18.67 2.86
N THR A 48 12.85 -17.74 2.74
CA THR A 48 13.96 -17.56 3.69
C THR A 48 13.47 -17.34 5.13
N LEU A 49 12.33 -16.67 5.30
CA LEU A 49 11.70 -16.41 6.60
C LEU A 49 10.55 -17.38 6.94
N GLY A 50 10.35 -18.46 6.16
CA GLY A 50 9.27 -19.44 6.36
C GLY A 50 7.85 -18.96 6.04
N VAL A 51 7.69 -17.70 5.61
CA VAL A 51 6.39 -17.05 5.39
C VAL A 51 5.68 -17.59 4.13
N LEU A 52 6.44 -18.01 3.10
CA LEU A 52 5.87 -18.46 1.82
C LEU A 52 4.88 -19.62 1.99
N ASP A 53 5.19 -20.60 2.85
CA ASP A 53 4.34 -21.77 3.04
C ASP A 53 3.08 -21.43 3.87
N GLN A 54 3.18 -20.48 4.79
CA GLN A 54 2.04 -19.95 5.55
C GLN A 54 1.06 -19.18 4.65
N ILE A 55 1.57 -18.32 3.75
CA ILE A 55 0.76 -17.61 2.74
C ILE A 55 -0.02 -18.61 1.86
N ARG A 56 0.60 -19.74 1.50
CA ARG A 56 -0.03 -20.78 0.65
C ARG A 56 -1.07 -21.60 1.40
N GLN A 57 -0.90 -21.81 2.71
CA GLN A 57 -1.86 -22.56 3.55
C GLN A 57 -3.05 -21.69 3.98
N HIS A 58 -2.85 -20.38 4.13
CA HIS A 58 -3.83 -19.45 4.71
C HIS A 58 -4.05 -18.20 3.83
N THR A 59 -4.23 -18.41 2.51
CA THR A 59 -4.33 -17.33 1.52
C THR A 59 -5.31 -16.23 1.90
N ASP A 60 -6.49 -16.56 2.44
CA ASP A 60 -7.50 -15.57 2.84
C ASP A 60 -7.06 -14.71 4.03
N SER A 61 -6.32 -15.27 5.00
CA SER A 61 -5.77 -14.53 6.14
C SER A 61 -4.63 -13.59 5.74
N PHE A 62 -3.86 -13.96 4.71
CA PHE A 62 -2.77 -13.13 4.18
C PHE A 62 -3.22 -12.13 3.11
N ARG A 63 -4.42 -12.31 2.53
CA ARG A 63 -4.97 -11.43 1.48
C ARG A 63 -5.01 -9.95 1.92
N PRO A 64 -5.51 -9.56 3.11
CA PRO A 64 -5.51 -8.16 3.53
C PRO A 64 -4.11 -7.55 3.73
N LEU A 65 -3.07 -8.38 3.90
CA LEU A 65 -1.69 -7.94 4.12
C LEU A 65 -0.94 -7.69 2.80
N PHE A 66 -1.29 -8.42 1.73
CA PHE A 66 -0.58 -8.37 0.43
C PHE A 66 -1.42 -7.82 -0.72
N CYS A 67 -2.75 -7.77 -0.58
CA CYS A 67 -3.66 -7.26 -1.59
C CYS A 67 -4.44 -6.06 -1.05
N TYR A 68 -4.54 -5.01 -1.85
CA TYR A 68 -5.42 -3.90 -1.54
C TYR A 68 -6.88 -4.36 -1.52
N GLU A 69 -7.57 -4.08 -0.42
CA GLU A 69 -9.02 -4.25 -0.27
C GLU A 69 -9.63 -2.87 0.01
N PRO A 70 -10.64 -2.43 -0.78
CA PRO A 70 -11.22 -1.09 -0.65
C PRO A 70 -12.09 -0.97 0.60
N ASN A 71 -11.45 -0.70 1.73
CA ASN A 71 -12.10 -0.37 3.00
C ASN A 71 -12.21 1.14 3.18
N THR A 72 -13.40 1.62 3.55
CA THR A 72 -13.61 3.03 3.93
C THR A 72 -13.03 3.25 5.32
N LEU A 73 -12.02 4.11 5.42
CA LEU A 73 -11.43 4.51 6.70
C LEU A 73 -12.49 5.23 7.55
N THR A 74 -12.84 4.64 8.70
CA THR A 74 -13.77 5.24 9.68
C THR A 74 -13.02 6.01 10.76
N ALA A 75 -13.74 6.88 11.49
CA ALA A 75 -13.17 7.59 12.64
C ALA A 75 -12.70 6.62 13.73
N ASP A 76 -13.47 5.57 14.03
CA ASP A 76 -13.13 4.55 15.03
C ASP A 76 -11.82 3.82 14.70
N GLN A 77 -11.61 3.45 13.42
CA GLN A 77 -10.36 2.81 12.96
C GLN A 77 -9.13 3.73 13.07
N VAL A 78 -9.33 5.05 12.99
CA VAL A 78 -8.27 6.04 13.21
C VAL A 78 -8.02 6.22 14.71
N ASP A 79 -9.07 6.13 15.53
CA ASP A 79 -8.96 6.26 16.99
C ASP A 79 -8.24 5.05 17.62
N ASP A 80 -8.55 3.83 17.16
CA ASP A 80 -7.84 2.60 17.56
C ASP A 80 -6.35 2.63 17.20
N LEU A 81 -5.95 3.40 16.17
CA LEU A 81 -4.56 3.54 15.76
C LEU A 81 -3.77 4.51 16.66
N PHE A 82 -4.42 5.56 17.17
CA PHE A 82 -3.77 6.60 17.95
C PHE A 82 -4.08 6.44 19.44
N ARG A 83 -3.13 5.88 20.19
CA ARG A 83 -3.21 5.80 21.65
C ARG A 83 -3.30 7.20 22.26
N ARG A 84 -4.49 7.64 22.65
CA ARG A 84 -4.71 8.94 23.29
C ARG A 84 -4.10 8.99 24.70
N GLU A 85 -3.20 9.94 24.93
CA GLU A 85 -2.99 10.53 26.26
C GLU A 85 -3.85 11.80 26.40
N GLN A 86 -5.18 11.60 26.58
CA GLN A 86 -6.26 12.60 26.80
C GLN A 86 -6.58 13.58 25.64
N GLN A 87 -7.82 14.09 25.46
CA GLN A 87 -9.18 13.62 25.82
C GLN A 87 -10.22 14.35 24.94
N GLU A 88 -11.27 13.63 24.51
CA GLU A 88 -12.49 14.07 23.79
C GLU A 88 -12.37 14.67 22.36
N SER A 89 -13.43 14.44 21.58
CA SER A 89 -13.38 14.42 20.10
C SER A 89 -14.54 15.20 19.47
N GLN A 90 -14.31 15.76 18.28
CA GLN A 90 -15.37 16.16 17.35
C GLN A 90 -15.25 15.33 16.07
N GLU A 91 -16.37 15.03 15.41
CA GLU A 91 -16.40 14.18 14.21
C GLU A 91 -15.75 14.87 13.00
N GLU A 92 -14.67 14.28 12.48
CA GLU A 92 -14.04 14.66 11.23
C GLU A 92 -14.48 13.73 10.07
N GLY A 93 -14.75 14.32 8.90
CA GLY A 93 -15.15 13.55 7.72
C GLY A 93 -14.03 12.71 7.09
N PRO A 94 -14.35 11.59 6.41
CA PRO A 94 -13.36 10.60 5.97
C PRO A 94 -12.27 11.13 5.02
N SER A 95 -12.57 12.16 4.23
CA SER A 95 -11.62 12.80 3.31
C SER A 95 -10.58 13.70 3.99
N LYS A 96 -10.79 14.07 5.26
CA LYS A 96 -9.78 14.72 6.10
C LYS A 96 -8.94 13.69 6.86
N LEU A 97 -9.59 12.68 7.44
CA LEU A 97 -8.93 11.58 8.16
C LEU A 97 -7.85 10.90 7.32
N GLN A 98 -8.10 10.63 6.03
CA GLN A 98 -7.10 10.09 5.11
C GLN A 98 -5.86 10.97 4.93
N LYS A 99 -6.01 12.31 4.99
CA LYS A 99 -4.89 13.25 4.88
C LYS A 99 -4.08 13.31 6.17
N ILE A 100 -4.75 13.24 7.32
CA ILE A 100 -4.11 13.17 8.64
C ILE A 100 -3.30 11.87 8.75
N LEU A 101 -3.89 10.73 8.36
CA LEU A 101 -3.21 9.44 8.34
C LEU A 101 -1.99 9.46 7.39
N ALA A 102 -2.15 9.97 6.17
CA ALA A 102 -1.05 10.08 5.20
C ALA A 102 0.07 11.04 5.67
N PHE A 103 -0.27 12.10 6.41
CA PHE A 103 0.71 12.98 7.04
C PHE A 103 1.47 12.24 8.15
N ALA A 104 0.77 11.52 9.01
CA ALA A 104 1.30 10.80 10.17
C ALA A 104 2.21 9.63 9.83
N THR A 105 1.77 8.78 8.89
CA THR A 105 2.35 7.45 8.61
C THR A 105 3.03 7.37 7.25
N GLY A 106 2.84 8.38 6.39
CA GLY A 106 3.22 8.33 4.98
C GLY A 106 2.29 7.46 4.11
N ALA A 107 1.25 6.86 4.69
CA ALA A 107 0.30 5.99 4.00
C ALA A 107 -1.16 6.47 4.21
N SER A 108 -2.00 6.35 3.19
CA SER A 108 -3.45 6.59 3.30
C SER A 108 -4.22 5.40 3.88
N VAL A 109 -3.52 4.41 4.42
CA VAL A 109 -4.03 3.14 4.98
C VAL A 109 -3.25 2.81 6.25
N VAL A 110 -3.92 2.25 7.25
CA VAL A 110 -3.43 2.05 8.62
C VAL A 110 -2.28 1.03 8.70
N PRO A 111 -1.08 1.40 9.21
CA PRO A 111 0.02 0.48 9.52
C PRO A 111 0.23 0.26 11.05
N PRO A 112 1.00 -0.77 11.48
CA PRO A 112 1.29 -1.02 12.91
C PRO A 112 2.18 0.05 13.60
N ILE A 113 2.05 0.20 14.93
CA ILE A 113 2.35 1.39 15.80
C ILE A 113 3.82 1.49 16.34
N ASP A 114 4.25 2.69 16.83
CA ASP A 114 5.00 3.01 18.12
C ASP A 114 6.22 3.98 17.99
N ASP A 115 6.49 5.04 18.79
CA ASP A 115 5.68 6.07 19.53
C ASP A 115 6.55 7.34 19.92
N GLY A 116 5.99 8.45 20.44
CA GLY A 116 6.72 9.57 21.14
C GLY A 116 6.29 11.05 20.88
N PHE A 117 6.68 12.01 21.76
CA PHE A 117 6.24 13.44 21.81
C PHE A 117 7.33 14.54 21.53
N SER A 118 6.95 15.82 21.32
CA SER A 118 7.85 17.02 21.16
C SER A 118 7.12 18.36 21.30
N THR A 119 7.84 19.45 21.61
CA THR A 119 7.33 20.81 21.93
C THR A 119 7.30 21.78 20.73
N SER A 120 6.84 21.32 19.57
CA SER A 120 6.77 22.11 18.33
C SER A 120 5.55 23.03 18.28
N MET A 121 5.63 24.15 17.53
CA MET A 121 4.49 25.05 17.22
C MET A 121 3.57 24.52 16.12
N PHE A 122 4.06 23.58 15.29
CA PHE A 122 3.29 22.93 14.24
C PHE A 122 3.20 21.42 14.51
N PRO A 123 2.12 20.74 14.08
CA PRO A 123 2.04 19.29 14.17
C PRO A 123 3.22 18.64 13.43
N LEU A 124 3.90 17.71 14.09
CA LEU A 124 5.04 16.98 13.53
C LEU A 124 4.70 15.50 13.44
N ALA A 125 4.76 14.95 12.23
CA ALA A 125 4.68 13.51 12.01
C ALA A 125 6.07 12.85 12.09
N ASN A 126 6.13 11.63 12.65
CA ASN A 126 7.26 10.72 12.49
C ASN A 126 6.76 9.44 11.81
N THR A 127 6.88 9.37 10.49
CA THR A 127 6.39 8.24 9.69
C THR A 127 7.07 6.92 10.01
N CYS A 128 8.32 6.93 10.48
CA CYS A 128 9.04 5.72 10.90
C CYS A 128 8.51 5.13 12.23
N ALA A 129 7.72 5.88 12.98
CA ALA A 129 7.17 5.52 14.29
C ALA A 129 5.63 5.70 14.35
N ASN A 130 5.00 6.09 13.24
CA ASN A 130 3.57 6.43 13.12
C ASN A 130 3.05 7.46 14.14
N CYS A 131 3.90 8.32 14.70
CA CYS A 131 3.51 9.33 15.69
C CYS A 131 3.01 10.62 15.03
N ILE A 132 1.95 11.23 15.58
CA ILE A 132 1.67 12.66 15.42
C ILE A 132 1.93 13.37 16.74
N LYS A 133 2.81 14.37 16.70
CA LYS A 133 3.11 15.26 17.83
C LYS A 133 2.32 16.54 17.63
N LEU A 134 1.23 16.72 18.38
CA LEU A 134 0.34 17.88 18.29
C LEU A 134 0.79 19.02 19.23
N PRO A 135 0.80 20.28 18.79
CA PRO A 135 1.00 21.43 19.68
C PRO A 135 -0.17 21.60 20.65
N LEU A 136 0.10 21.81 21.94
CA LEU A 136 -0.93 22.14 22.93
C LEU A 136 -1.35 23.61 22.79
N HIS A 137 -2.51 23.85 22.17
CA HIS A 137 -3.12 25.18 22.05
C HIS A 137 -4.32 25.35 23.01
N VAL A 138 -4.50 26.57 23.51
CA VAL A 138 -5.59 26.94 24.44
C VAL A 138 -6.98 27.08 23.79
N SER A 139 -7.07 26.92 22.47
CA SER A 139 -8.32 27.05 21.71
C SER A 139 -8.24 26.26 20.40
N TYR A 140 -9.33 25.57 20.05
CA TYR A 140 -9.48 24.82 18.80
C TYR A 140 -9.43 25.72 17.54
N GLN A 141 -9.70 27.02 17.66
CA GLN A 141 -9.60 27.96 16.53
C GLN A 141 -8.16 28.27 16.08
N LEU A 142 -7.16 27.73 16.79
CA LEU A 142 -5.74 27.86 16.46
C LEU A 142 -5.17 26.59 15.79
N PHE A 143 -6.03 25.60 15.50
CA PHE A 143 -5.71 24.32 14.84
C PHE A 143 -6.18 24.29 13.37
#